data_AF-A0A9W9W0D0-F1
#
_entry.id   AF-A0A9W9W0D0-F1
#
_cell.length_a   1.000
_cell.length_b   1.000
_cell.length_c   1.000
_cell.angle_alpha   90.00
_cell.angle_beta   90.00
_cell.angle_gamma   90.00
#
_symmetry.space_group_name_H-M   'P 1'
#
loop_
_entity.id
_entity.type
_entity.pdbx_description
1 polymer ?
#
loop_
_entity_poly.entity_id
_entity_poly.type
_entity_poly.pdbx_seq_one_letter_code
_entity_poly.pdbx_strand_id
1 'polypeptide(L)'
;MVMEGEPYHEPTLREALKDVSLVFVNTNGLVIGEKAEIYWGIRLYELAREFRVKHFVYAGLEYASKLGNFDANYRTSILDGKGKVVDYISRQPTAPTGWSILTSCPYVEGLSEFLRPFPDPSDPETMVFAAPLGNGKCPLIHLEDYGLYARWLFDNPTRSNGLELHVGTEDIAWKDLAAVFTAVTGTGAVYRDFTLDEYFQLGMWPNPEALLGVTGGPDDSSCMTIRKNYSGFWNTWKDDLTKRDYQLLDEILPTRVKSVKEWMEKIGYRGNYASVLKDRRDAARK
;
A
#
# COMPACT_ATOMS: atom_id res chain seq x y z
N MET A 1 -7.02 13.93 21.71
CA MET A 1 -6.01 13.44 22.68
C MET A 1 -4.95 12.69 21.90
N VAL A 2 -3.67 12.87 22.24
CA VAL A 2 -2.56 12.10 21.68
C VAL A 2 -1.94 11.32 22.84
N MET A 3 -1.70 10.03 22.64
CA MET A 3 -1.06 9.15 23.61
C MET A 3 0.27 8.69 23.03
N GLU A 4 1.33 8.77 23.82
CA GLU A 4 2.64 8.19 23.49
C GLU A 4 2.61 6.68 23.77
N GLY A 5 3.16 5.87 22.85
CA GLY A 5 3.20 4.42 23.04
C GLY A 5 3.75 3.65 21.85
N GLU A 6 4.15 2.41 22.11
CA GLU A 6 4.58 1.43 21.11
C GLU A 6 3.36 0.64 20.56
N PRO A 7 3.04 0.74 19.25
CA PRO A 7 1.91 0.03 18.64
C PRO A 7 2.05 -1.49 18.59
N TYR A 8 3.24 -2.03 18.90
CA TYR A 8 3.52 -3.47 18.99
C TYR A 8 3.83 -3.91 20.42
N HIS A 9 3.11 -3.36 21.39
CA HIS A 9 3.23 -3.70 22.81
C HIS A 9 1.85 -3.79 23.46
N GLU A 10 1.45 -5.00 23.86
CA GLU A 10 0.08 -5.27 24.32
C GLU A 10 -0.37 -4.41 25.52
N PRO A 11 0.43 -4.20 26.59
CA PRO A 11 0.04 -3.30 27.67
C PRO A 11 -0.30 -1.89 27.20
N THR A 12 0.47 -1.34 26.25
CA THR A 12 0.20 -0.03 25.65
C THR A 12 -1.13 -0.04 24.90
N LEU A 13 -1.36 -1.07 24.08
CA LEU A 13 -2.60 -1.20 23.30
C LEU A 13 -3.84 -1.33 24.19
N ARG A 14 -3.73 -2.07 25.29
CA ARG A 14 -4.82 -2.23 26.27
C ARG A 14 -5.20 -0.90 26.91
N GLU A 15 -4.22 -0.05 27.24
CA GLU A 15 -4.49 1.30 27.73
C GLU A 15 -5.13 2.17 26.64
N ALA A 16 -4.61 2.10 25.41
CA ALA A 16 -5.10 2.89 24.28
C ALA A 16 -6.54 2.54 23.85
N LEU A 17 -7.00 1.29 24.08
CA LEU A 17 -8.33 0.82 23.71
C LEU A 17 -9.41 1.09 24.77
N LYS A 18 -9.06 1.62 25.94
CA LYS A 18 -10.05 2.01 26.96
C LYS A 18 -10.98 3.08 26.38
N ASP A 19 -12.27 2.86 26.51
CA ASP A 19 -13.34 3.75 26.05
C ASP A 19 -13.33 4.06 24.54
N VAL A 20 -12.60 3.29 23.74
CA VAL A 20 -12.58 3.41 22.27
C VAL A 20 -13.77 2.68 21.65
N SER A 21 -14.58 3.41 20.88
CA SER A 21 -15.73 2.82 20.16
C SER A 21 -15.40 2.38 18.73
N LEU A 22 -14.44 3.02 18.08
CA LEU A 22 -14.07 2.79 16.68
C LEU A 22 -12.55 2.79 16.59
N VAL A 23 -11.97 1.84 15.85
CA VAL A 23 -10.50 1.77 15.70
C VAL A 23 -10.11 1.53 14.25
N PHE A 24 -9.15 2.32 13.77
CA PHE A 24 -8.46 2.10 12.50
C PHE A 24 -7.06 1.56 12.78
N VAL A 25 -6.76 0.37 12.25
CA VAL A 25 -5.49 -0.32 12.50
C VAL A 25 -4.67 -0.38 11.22
N ASN A 26 -3.44 0.14 11.30
CA ASN A 26 -2.44 0.01 10.25
C ASN A 26 -1.10 -0.45 10.80
N THR A 27 -0.64 -1.62 10.36
CA THR A 27 0.68 -2.19 10.66
C THR A 27 1.71 -1.84 9.58
N ASN A 28 3.00 -1.89 9.92
CA ASN A 28 4.11 -1.63 8.99
C ASN A 28 4.97 -2.90 8.78
N GLY A 29 4.52 -3.81 7.92
CA GLY A 29 5.19 -5.07 7.59
C GLY A 29 6.61 -4.94 7.06
N LEU A 30 6.98 -3.80 6.45
CA LEU A 30 8.37 -3.54 6.03
C LEU A 30 9.33 -3.50 7.23
N VAL A 31 8.84 -2.99 8.37
CA VAL A 31 9.64 -2.83 9.59
C VAL A 31 9.56 -4.07 10.48
N ILE A 32 8.34 -4.57 10.72
CA ILE A 32 8.16 -5.65 11.71
C ILE A 32 8.30 -7.06 11.11
N GLY A 33 8.24 -7.17 9.79
CA GLY A 33 8.23 -8.44 9.08
C GLY A 33 6.88 -9.16 9.12
N GLU A 34 6.70 -10.09 8.21
CA GLU A 34 5.41 -10.75 7.98
C GLU A 34 4.91 -11.55 9.19
N LYS A 35 5.79 -12.26 9.91
CA LYS A 35 5.39 -13.01 11.11
C LYS A 35 4.77 -12.09 12.16
N ALA A 36 5.44 -10.97 12.45
CA ALA A 36 4.95 -10.01 13.42
C ALA A 36 3.72 -9.27 12.90
N GLU A 37 3.65 -8.98 11.60
CA GLU A 37 2.48 -8.35 10.99
C GLU A 37 1.23 -9.22 11.09
N ILE A 38 1.36 -10.52 10.84
CA ILE A 38 0.27 -11.49 11.04
C ILE A 38 -0.15 -11.54 12.51
N TYR A 39 0.82 -11.69 13.42
CA TYR A 39 0.55 -11.76 14.86
C TYR A 39 -0.18 -10.50 15.35
N TRP A 40 0.38 -9.32 15.07
CA TRP A 40 -0.19 -8.05 15.56
C TRP A 40 -1.50 -7.71 14.88
N GLY A 41 -1.65 -7.99 13.58
CA GLY A 41 -2.92 -7.80 12.88
C GLY A 41 -4.07 -8.61 13.51
N ILE A 42 -3.82 -9.89 13.81
CA ILE A 42 -4.77 -10.75 14.52
C ILE A 42 -4.99 -10.26 15.94
N ARG A 43 -3.91 -9.99 16.69
CA ARG A 43 -4.00 -9.61 18.11
C ARG A 43 -4.74 -8.29 18.31
N LEU A 44 -4.56 -7.31 17.41
CA LEU A 44 -5.29 -6.04 17.45
C LEU A 44 -6.79 -6.23 17.25
N TYR A 45 -7.21 -7.15 16.36
CA TYR A 45 -8.62 -7.51 16.23
C TYR A 45 -9.15 -8.20 17.49
N GLU A 46 -8.40 -9.15 18.06
CA GLU A 46 -8.78 -9.82 19.32
C GLU A 46 -8.93 -8.84 20.48
N LEU A 47 -8.01 -7.88 20.62
CA LEU A 47 -8.10 -6.82 21.63
C LEU A 47 -9.31 -5.92 21.37
N ALA A 48 -9.58 -5.54 20.12
CA ALA A 48 -10.78 -4.75 19.79
C ALA A 48 -12.06 -5.49 20.19
N ARG A 49 -12.11 -6.82 19.98
CA ARG A 49 -13.20 -7.70 20.42
C ARG A 49 -13.30 -7.76 21.95
N GLU A 50 -12.18 -7.94 22.65
CA GLU A 50 -12.09 -8.00 24.11
C GLU A 50 -12.61 -6.71 24.76
N PHE A 51 -12.21 -5.55 24.21
CA PHE A 51 -12.60 -4.22 24.68
C PHE A 51 -13.96 -3.75 24.12
N ARG A 52 -14.68 -4.61 23.40
CA ARG A 52 -16.01 -4.33 22.85
C ARG A 52 -16.05 -3.08 21.96
N VAL A 53 -15.00 -2.86 21.19
CA VAL A 53 -15.00 -1.87 20.10
C VAL A 53 -16.21 -2.17 19.21
N LYS A 54 -16.95 -1.13 18.81
CA LYS A 54 -18.16 -1.26 17.99
C LYS A 54 -17.80 -1.58 16.54
N HIS A 55 -16.77 -0.94 16.00
CA HIS A 55 -16.32 -1.16 14.62
C HIS A 55 -14.80 -1.12 14.50
N PHE A 56 -14.24 -2.17 13.91
CA PHE A 56 -12.81 -2.33 13.63
C PHE A 56 -12.54 -2.16 12.13
N VAL A 57 -11.69 -1.21 11.74
CA VAL A 57 -11.24 -1.06 10.34
C VAL A 57 -9.78 -1.44 10.24
N TYR A 58 -9.46 -2.39 9.37
CA TYR A 58 -8.08 -2.82 9.10
C TYR A 58 -7.56 -2.25 7.77
N ALA A 59 -6.37 -1.66 7.80
CA ALA A 59 -5.63 -1.26 6.60
C ALA A 59 -4.97 -2.51 5.98
N GLY A 60 -5.69 -3.12 5.04
CA GLY A 60 -5.30 -4.33 4.33
C GLY A 60 -4.48 -4.08 3.07
N LEU A 61 -3.92 -5.16 2.53
CA LEU A 61 -3.31 -5.23 1.21
C LEU A 61 -3.72 -6.55 0.54
N GLU A 62 -3.54 -6.62 -0.78
CA GLU A 62 -3.81 -7.80 -1.58
C GLU A 62 -3.08 -9.04 -1.04
N TYR A 63 -3.70 -10.21 -1.13
CA TYR A 63 -3.03 -11.47 -0.80
C TYR A 63 -2.37 -12.07 -2.05
N ALA A 64 -1.26 -11.47 -2.49
CA ALA A 64 -0.55 -11.79 -3.73
C ALA A 64 -0.29 -13.29 -3.95
N SER A 65 0.24 -13.99 -2.96
CA SER A 65 0.45 -15.44 -3.05
C SER A 65 -0.85 -16.18 -3.35
N LYS A 66 -1.97 -15.80 -2.71
CA LYS A 66 -3.27 -16.44 -2.95
C LYS A 66 -3.82 -16.10 -4.34
N LEU A 67 -3.68 -14.85 -4.77
CA LEU A 67 -4.10 -14.39 -6.11
C LEU A 67 -3.33 -15.13 -7.22
N GLY A 68 -2.02 -15.32 -7.03
CA GLY A 68 -1.14 -16.07 -7.92
C GLY A 68 -1.21 -17.59 -7.78
N ASN A 69 -2.27 -18.13 -7.14
CA ASN A 69 -2.43 -19.57 -6.89
C ASN A 69 -1.22 -20.24 -6.21
N PHE A 70 -0.58 -19.52 -5.30
CA PHE A 70 0.60 -19.91 -4.54
C PHE A 70 1.84 -20.24 -5.38
N ASP A 71 1.91 -19.76 -6.63
CA ASP A 71 3.15 -19.73 -7.38
C ASP A 71 4.15 -18.81 -6.66
N ALA A 72 5.37 -19.34 -6.42
CA ALA A 72 6.45 -18.63 -5.76
C ALA A 72 6.86 -17.34 -6.49
N ASN A 73 6.54 -17.19 -7.78
CA ASN A 73 6.78 -15.98 -8.55
C ASN A 73 6.04 -14.75 -8.02
N TYR A 74 4.91 -14.92 -7.30
CA TYR A 74 4.12 -13.83 -6.74
C TYR A 74 4.33 -13.64 -5.24
N ARG A 75 5.19 -14.46 -4.63
CA ARG A 75 5.43 -14.45 -3.19
C ARG A 75 6.05 -13.14 -2.74
N THR A 76 5.38 -12.42 -1.83
CA THR A 76 5.88 -11.14 -1.30
C THR A 76 5.37 -10.89 0.11
N SER A 77 6.28 -10.72 1.07
CA SER A 77 5.94 -10.57 2.48
C SER A 77 5.19 -9.27 2.77
N ILE A 78 5.43 -8.22 1.99
CA ILE A 78 4.84 -6.90 2.22
C ILE A 78 3.36 -6.81 1.83
N LEU A 79 2.86 -7.73 0.98
CA LEU A 79 1.42 -7.83 0.68
C LEU A 79 0.80 -9.00 1.46
N ASP A 80 1.44 -10.17 1.43
CA ASP A 80 0.90 -11.40 1.99
C ASP A 80 0.64 -11.33 3.50
N GLY A 81 1.46 -10.58 4.26
CA GLY A 81 1.27 -10.42 5.71
C GLY A 81 -0.10 -9.84 6.04
N LYS A 82 -0.42 -8.68 5.46
CA LYS A 82 -1.75 -8.06 5.59
C LYS A 82 -2.83 -8.89 4.93
N GLY A 83 -2.59 -9.46 3.74
CA GLY A 83 -3.56 -10.31 3.03
C GLY A 83 -4.01 -11.53 3.85
N LYS A 84 -3.12 -12.14 4.64
CA LYS A 84 -3.46 -13.21 5.58
C LYS A 84 -4.33 -12.73 6.73
N VAL A 85 -4.03 -11.56 7.29
CA VAL A 85 -4.83 -10.95 8.36
C VAL A 85 -6.22 -10.60 7.85
N VAL A 86 -6.32 -10.05 6.64
CA VAL A 86 -7.59 -9.79 5.93
C VAL A 86 -8.41 -11.08 5.85
N ASP A 87 -7.84 -12.17 5.34
CA ASP A 87 -8.49 -13.47 5.25
C ASP A 87 -8.95 -14.00 6.63
N TYR A 88 -8.20 -13.76 7.70
CA TYR A 88 -8.57 -14.12 9.06
C TYR A 88 -9.76 -13.29 9.58
N ILE A 89 -9.72 -11.96 9.42
CA ILE A 89 -10.77 -11.03 9.87
C ILE A 89 -12.07 -11.31 9.10
N SER A 90 -12.00 -11.54 7.80
CA SER A 90 -13.17 -11.81 6.96
C SER A 90 -13.95 -13.07 7.33
N ARG A 91 -13.35 -13.95 8.13
CA ARG A 91 -14.00 -15.17 8.68
C ARG A 91 -14.64 -14.95 10.05
N GLN A 92 -14.51 -13.76 10.63
CA GLN A 92 -15.07 -13.45 11.94
C GLN A 92 -16.52 -12.96 11.83
N PRO A 93 -17.37 -13.22 12.84
CA PRO A 93 -18.72 -12.68 12.84
C PRO A 93 -18.70 -11.16 12.98
N THR A 94 -19.59 -10.50 12.25
CA THR A 94 -19.77 -9.03 12.19
C THR A 94 -20.45 -8.43 13.43
N ALA A 95 -20.62 -9.22 14.50
CA ALA A 95 -21.15 -8.82 15.80
C ALA A 95 -20.48 -9.64 16.93
N PRO A 96 -20.37 -9.08 18.16
CA PRO A 96 -20.79 -7.74 18.57
C PRO A 96 -19.82 -6.61 18.13
N THR A 97 -18.61 -6.95 17.70
CA THR A 97 -17.68 -6.01 17.05
C THR A 97 -17.84 -6.15 15.54
N GLY A 98 -18.33 -5.10 14.89
CA GLY A 98 -18.34 -5.00 13.43
C GLY A 98 -16.91 -4.83 12.90
N TRP A 99 -16.69 -5.22 11.65
CA TRP A 99 -15.40 -5.06 11.00
C TRP A 99 -15.54 -4.60 9.56
N SER A 100 -14.55 -3.86 9.07
CA SER A 100 -14.36 -3.58 7.64
C SER A 100 -12.87 -3.62 7.31
N ILE A 101 -12.56 -3.83 6.05
CA ILE A 101 -11.19 -3.87 5.55
C ILE A 101 -11.05 -2.85 4.44
N LEU A 102 -10.00 -2.04 4.52
CA LEU A 102 -9.63 -1.07 3.50
C LEU A 102 -8.37 -1.58 2.80
N THR A 103 -8.55 -2.30 1.69
CA THR A 103 -7.47 -2.93 0.93
C THR A 103 -6.88 -1.94 -0.07
N SER A 104 -5.61 -1.59 0.13
CA SER A 104 -4.90 -0.61 -0.70
C SER A 104 -4.12 -1.24 -1.86
N CYS A 105 -3.73 -0.39 -2.81
CA CYS A 105 -2.69 -0.62 -3.81
C CYS A 105 -1.54 0.40 -3.62
N PRO A 106 -0.48 0.39 -4.47
CA PRO A 106 0.56 1.41 -4.43
C PRO A 106 0.02 2.84 -4.51
N TYR A 107 0.70 3.78 -3.87
CA TYR A 107 0.24 5.16 -3.80
C TYR A 107 0.66 5.94 -5.03
N VAL A 108 -0.23 6.77 -5.58
CA VAL A 108 0.11 7.69 -6.68
C VAL A 108 1.19 8.69 -6.22
N GLU A 109 1.22 9.04 -4.93
CA GLU A 109 2.27 9.84 -4.31
C GLU A 109 3.65 9.19 -4.43
N GLY A 110 3.72 7.87 -4.62
CA GLY A 110 4.96 7.16 -4.92
C GLY A 110 5.69 7.71 -6.14
N LEU A 111 4.97 8.33 -7.09
CA LEU A 111 5.55 9.05 -8.25
C LEU A 111 6.38 10.26 -7.84
N SER A 112 6.29 10.74 -6.59
CA SER A 112 7.16 11.81 -6.08
C SER A 112 8.38 11.27 -5.32
N GLU A 113 8.47 9.96 -5.11
CA GLU A 113 9.56 9.34 -4.35
C GLU A 113 10.11 8.12 -5.08
N PHE A 114 9.59 6.92 -4.79
CA PHE A 114 10.18 5.66 -5.21
C PHE A 114 9.80 5.22 -6.64
N LEU A 115 8.72 5.77 -7.20
CA LEU A 115 8.28 5.57 -8.60
C LEU A 115 8.56 6.81 -9.46
N ARG A 116 9.32 7.76 -8.93
CA ARG A 116 9.60 9.03 -9.59
C ARG A 116 10.37 8.81 -10.88
N PRO A 117 10.04 9.54 -11.97
CA PRO A 117 10.84 9.44 -13.17
C PRO A 117 12.21 10.08 -12.98
N PHE A 118 13.17 9.67 -13.78
CA PHE A 118 14.52 10.22 -13.80
C PHE A 118 14.94 10.60 -15.23
N PRO A 119 15.86 11.57 -15.41
CA PRO A 119 16.32 11.95 -16.74
C PRO A 119 16.93 10.77 -17.51
N ASP A 120 16.63 10.65 -18.79
CA ASP A 120 17.25 9.67 -19.67
C ASP A 120 18.76 9.95 -19.81
N PRO A 121 19.64 8.96 -19.54
CA PRO A 121 21.08 9.15 -19.72
C PRO A 121 21.50 9.56 -21.14
N SER A 122 20.72 9.19 -22.17
CA SER A 122 21.00 9.59 -23.56
C SER A 122 20.32 10.88 -24.00
N ASP A 123 19.28 11.32 -23.29
CA ASP A 123 18.53 12.55 -23.57
C ASP A 123 17.96 13.15 -22.26
N PRO A 124 18.76 13.95 -21.53
CA PRO A 124 18.36 14.44 -20.21
C PRO A 124 17.10 15.33 -20.17
N GLU A 125 16.58 15.77 -21.32
CA GLU A 125 15.30 16.50 -21.42
C GLU A 125 14.09 15.57 -21.39
N THR A 126 14.30 14.27 -21.63
CA THR A 126 13.26 13.22 -21.56
C THR A 126 13.30 12.52 -20.20
N MET A 127 12.13 12.42 -19.57
CA MET A 127 11.94 11.75 -18.28
C MET A 127 11.58 10.27 -18.48
N VAL A 128 12.27 9.38 -17.77
CA VAL A 128 12.06 7.93 -17.83
C VAL A 128 11.26 7.48 -16.62
N PHE A 129 10.07 6.93 -16.86
CA PHE A 129 9.39 6.08 -15.90
C PHE A 129 9.88 4.64 -16.11
N ALA A 130 10.52 4.06 -15.11
CA ALA A 130 11.05 2.70 -15.18
C ALA A 130 10.38 1.81 -14.14
N ALA A 131 9.82 0.69 -14.59
CA ALA A 131 9.27 -0.35 -13.71
C ALA A 131 9.20 -1.68 -14.48
N PRO A 132 9.30 -2.83 -13.77
CA PRO A 132 9.19 -4.16 -14.38
C PRO A 132 7.72 -4.59 -14.54
N LEU A 133 6.94 -3.84 -15.31
CA LEU A 133 5.49 -4.01 -15.41
C LEU A 133 5.01 -4.52 -16.77
N GLY A 134 5.87 -4.65 -17.78
CA GLY A 134 5.45 -5.05 -19.12
C GLY A 134 4.29 -4.18 -19.63
N ASN A 135 3.19 -4.84 -20.00
CA ASN A 135 1.95 -4.18 -20.43
C ASN A 135 0.86 -4.15 -19.34
N GLY A 136 1.18 -4.60 -18.13
CA GLY A 136 0.24 -4.63 -17.00
C GLY A 136 -0.23 -3.23 -16.60
N LYS A 137 -1.41 -3.18 -15.98
CA LYS A 137 -2.05 -1.99 -15.46
C LYS A 137 -1.97 -2.00 -13.94
N CYS A 138 -0.95 -1.35 -13.42
CA CYS A 138 -0.74 -1.29 -11.99
C CYS A 138 -1.74 -0.28 -11.36
N PRO A 139 -2.55 -0.71 -10.37
CA PRO A 139 -3.48 0.17 -9.68
C PRO A 139 -2.73 1.16 -8.79
N LEU A 140 -3.12 2.44 -8.86
CA LEU A 140 -2.61 3.48 -7.97
C LEU A 140 -3.75 4.09 -7.14
N ILE A 141 -3.50 4.49 -5.90
CA ILE A 141 -4.47 5.20 -5.04
C ILE A 141 -3.90 6.53 -4.53
N HIS A 142 -4.72 7.58 -4.58
CA HIS A 142 -4.46 8.86 -3.92
C HIS A 142 -4.66 8.75 -2.40
N LEU A 143 -3.64 9.09 -1.62
CA LEU A 143 -3.66 8.94 -0.16
C LEU A 143 -4.74 9.79 0.54
N GLU A 144 -5.10 10.95 -0.01
CA GLU A 144 -6.20 11.75 0.54
C GLU A 144 -7.53 10.99 0.42
N ASP A 145 -7.80 10.40 -0.76
CA ASP A 145 -9.00 9.59 -0.98
C ASP A 145 -8.98 8.31 -0.13
N TYR A 146 -7.81 7.69 0.07
CA TYR A 146 -7.66 6.56 1.00
C TYR A 146 -8.17 6.90 2.41
N GLY A 147 -7.82 8.08 2.92
CA GLY A 147 -8.33 8.58 4.20
C GLY A 147 -9.86 8.82 4.20
N LEU A 148 -10.40 9.31 3.08
CA LEU A 148 -11.85 9.53 2.92
C LEU A 148 -12.63 8.21 2.87
N TYR A 149 -12.08 7.17 2.22
CA TYR A 149 -12.66 5.82 2.28
C TYR A 149 -12.63 5.23 3.68
N ALA A 150 -11.51 5.39 4.41
CA ALA A 150 -11.43 4.95 5.80
C ALA A 150 -12.52 5.59 6.66
N ARG A 151 -12.76 6.89 6.48
CA ARG A 151 -13.87 7.59 7.12
C ARG A 151 -15.23 7.04 6.70
N TRP A 152 -15.45 6.82 5.40
CA TRP A 152 -16.72 6.29 4.90
C TRP A 152 -17.09 4.95 5.54
N LEU A 153 -16.10 4.07 5.76
CA LEU A 153 -16.31 2.78 6.44
C LEU A 153 -16.87 2.95 7.86
N PHE A 154 -16.47 3.98 8.60
CA PHE A 154 -17.03 4.27 9.92
C PHE A 154 -18.39 4.98 9.86
N ASP A 155 -18.57 5.89 8.91
CA ASP A 155 -19.79 6.70 8.79
C ASP A 155 -20.98 5.87 8.25
N ASN A 156 -20.73 4.71 7.62
CA ASN A 156 -21.74 3.87 6.95
C ASN A 156 -21.75 2.40 7.42
N PRO A 157 -21.86 2.11 8.74
CA PRO A 157 -21.71 0.76 9.29
C PRO A 157 -22.74 -0.25 8.76
N THR A 158 -23.91 0.22 8.33
CA THR A 158 -24.94 -0.62 7.69
C THR A 158 -24.51 -1.19 6.34
N ARG A 159 -23.57 -0.52 5.66
CA ARG A 159 -23.02 -0.90 4.36
C ARG A 159 -21.60 -1.46 4.45
N SER A 160 -20.82 -1.00 5.42
CA SER A 160 -19.41 -1.34 5.53
C SER A 160 -19.13 -2.54 6.43
N ASN A 161 -20.02 -2.89 7.36
CA ASN A 161 -19.77 -4.02 8.25
C ASN A 161 -19.76 -5.34 7.48
N GLY A 162 -18.64 -6.08 7.56
CA GLY A 162 -18.38 -7.27 6.77
C GLY A 162 -17.81 -7.01 5.37
N LEU A 163 -17.49 -5.76 5.03
CA LEU A 163 -16.97 -5.38 3.71
C LEU A 163 -15.44 -5.35 3.69
N GLU A 164 -14.86 -5.96 2.66
CA GLU A 164 -13.52 -5.64 2.16
C GLU A 164 -13.65 -4.70 0.96
N LEU A 165 -13.16 -3.47 1.11
CA LEU A 165 -13.19 -2.44 0.07
C LEU A 165 -11.81 -2.30 -0.56
N HIS A 166 -11.65 -2.78 -1.79
CA HIS A 166 -10.44 -2.56 -2.60
C HIS A 166 -10.51 -1.17 -3.24
N VAL A 167 -9.60 -0.28 -2.84
CA VAL A 167 -9.58 1.11 -3.32
C VAL A 167 -8.52 1.35 -4.38
N GLY A 168 -8.81 2.30 -5.28
CA GLY A 168 -7.92 2.73 -6.35
C GLY A 168 -8.39 4.06 -6.92
N THR A 169 -7.45 4.86 -7.42
CA THR A 169 -7.66 5.99 -8.32
C THR A 169 -7.87 5.48 -9.74
N GLU A 170 -6.93 4.68 -10.25
CA GLU A 170 -6.93 4.14 -11.61
C GLU A 170 -5.96 2.94 -11.74
N ASP A 171 -6.32 1.97 -12.58
CA ASP A 171 -5.42 0.91 -13.06
C ASP A 171 -4.75 1.42 -14.35
N ILE A 172 -3.51 1.89 -14.26
CA ILE A 172 -2.82 2.58 -15.35
C ILE A 172 -1.66 1.74 -15.90
N ALA A 173 -1.57 1.63 -17.24
CA ALA A 173 -0.36 1.09 -17.86
C ALA A 173 0.75 2.14 -17.80
N TRP A 174 1.98 1.73 -17.48
CA TRP A 174 3.08 2.69 -17.27
C TRP A 174 3.42 3.53 -18.51
N LYS A 175 3.19 2.99 -19.72
CA LYS A 175 3.28 3.75 -20.98
C LYS A 175 2.28 4.92 -21.04
N ASP A 176 1.06 4.70 -20.54
CA ASP A 176 0.01 5.71 -20.53
C ASP A 176 0.30 6.74 -19.43
N LEU A 177 0.89 6.31 -18.31
CA LEU A 177 1.39 7.20 -17.27
C LEU A 177 2.46 8.18 -17.81
N ALA A 178 3.42 7.69 -18.61
CA ALA A 178 4.41 8.56 -19.26
C ALA A 178 3.75 9.54 -20.25
N ALA A 179 2.80 9.08 -21.05
CA ALA A 179 2.06 9.93 -21.99
C ALA A 179 1.23 11.02 -21.26
N VAL A 180 0.56 10.65 -20.17
CA VAL A 180 -0.18 11.57 -19.30
C VAL A 180 0.76 12.61 -18.69
N PHE A 181 1.93 12.20 -18.21
CA PHE A 181 2.94 13.11 -17.69
C PHE A 181 3.33 14.17 -18.73
N THR A 182 3.64 13.75 -19.96
CA THR A 182 3.97 14.69 -21.05
C THR A 182 2.81 15.63 -21.37
N ALA A 183 1.58 15.11 -21.42
CA ALA A 183 0.41 15.93 -21.70
C ALA A 183 0.15 17.01 -20.63
N VAL A 184 0.38 16.68 -19.35
CA VAL A 184 0.13 17.61 -18.23
C VAL A 184 1.28 18.59 -18.02
N THR A 185 2.52 18.17 -18.24
CA THR A 185 3.71 18.96 -17.90
C THR A 185 4.36 19.66 -19.08
N GLY A 186 4.15 19.16 -20.31
CA GLY A 186 4.90 19.54 -21.50
C GLY A 186 6.30 18.93 -21.59
N THR A 187 6.76 18.20 -20.57
CA THR A 187 8.08 17.54 -20.56
C THR A 187 7.99 16.17 -21.22
N GLY A 188 8.89 15.88 -22.17
CA GLY A 188 8.97 14.58 -22.82
C GLY A 188 9.15 13.46 -21.79
N ALA A 189 8.41 12.36 -21.94
CA ALA A 189 8.56 11.21 -21.07
C ALA A 189 8.30 9.90 -21.78
N VAL A 190 8.99 8.87 -21.32
CA VAL A 190 8.89 7.51 -21.86
C VAL A 190 8.79 6.51 -20.72
N TYR A 191 8.12 5.40 -21.01
CA TYR A 191 8.18 4.21 -20.17
C TYR A 191 9.28 3.28 -20.68
N ARG A 192 10.11 2.78 -19.78
CA ARG A 192 11.03 1.67 -20.02
C ARG A 192 10.64 0.49 -19.15
N ASP A 193 10.24 -0.62 -19.79
CA ASP A 193 10.00 -1.89 -19.10
C ASP A 193 11.35 -2.48 -18.67
N PHE A 194 11.64 -2.32 -17.39
CA PHE A 194 12.89 -2.82 -16.82
C PHE A 194 12.75 -4.30 -16.51
N THR A 195 13.82 -5.07 -16.69
CA THR A 195 13.95 -6.34 -16.01
C THR A 195 14.03 -6.13 -14.50
N LEU A 196 13.76 -7.17 -13.71
CA LEU A 196 13.94 -7.10 -12.26
C LEU A 196 15.38 -6.74 -11.89
N ASP A 197 16.38 -7.25 -12.63
CA ASP A 197 17.78 -6.93 -12.37
C ASP A 197 18.11 -5.46 -12.62
N GLU A 198 17.61 -4.88 -13.72
CA GLU A 198 17.75 -3.44 -13.98
C GLU A 198 17.06 -2.60 -12.90
N TYR A 199 15.88 -3.01 -12.42
CA TYR A 199 15.19 -2.33 -11.32
C TYR A 199 16.04 -2.29 -10.05
N PHE A 200 16.67 -3.41 -9.65
CA PHE A 200 17.53 -3.42 -8.46
C PHE A 200 18.86 -2.68 -8.65
N GLN A 201 19.29 -2.47 -9.90
CA GLN A 201 20.48 -1.65 -10.22
C GLN A 201 20.22 -0.14 -10.14
N LEU A 202 18.97 0.32 -10.06
CA LEU A 202 18.63 1.74 -9.86
C LEU A 202 19.12 2.32 -8.52
N GLY A 203 19.60 1.48 -7.60
CA GLY A 203 20.17 1.92 -6.32
C GLY A 203 19.12 2.38 -5.31
N MET A 204 17.82 2.15 -5.55
CA MET A 204 16.75 2.42 -4.60
C MET A 204 16.93 1.68 -3.27
N TRP A 205 17.57 0.51 -3.33
CA TRP A 205 17.89 -0.33 -2.18
C TRP A 205 19.41 -0.45 -2.09
N PRO A 206 20.07 0.06 -1.03
CA PRO A 206 21.53 -0.03 -0.90
C PRO A 206 22.06 -1.47 -0.92
N ASN A 207 21.26 -2.42 -0.43
CA ASN A 207 21.56 -3.85 -0.49
C ASN A 207 20.27 -4.64 -0.78
N PRO A 208 19.98 -5.00 -2.04
CA PRO A 208 18.83 -5.84 -2.40
C PRO A 208 18.81 -7.23 -1.75
N GLU A 209 19.95 -7.73 -1.28
CA GLU A 209 20.05 -9.03 -0.61
C GLU A 209 19.84 -8.94 0.92
N ALA A 210 19.68 -7.74 1.47
CA ALA A 210 19.33 -7.58 2.87
C ALA A 210 17.92 -8.16 3.15
N LEU A 211 17.75 -8.76 4.32
CA LEU A 211 16.47 -9.27 4.79
C LEU A 211 15.52 -8.12 5.16
N LEU A 212 14.24 -8.27 4.82
CA LEU A 212 13.17 -7.38 5.26
C LEU A 212 12.60 -7.80 6.62
N GLY A 213 12.22 -6.82 7.45
CA GLY A 213 11.46 -7.05 8.67
C GLY A 213 12.20 -7.86 9.74
N VAL A 214 13.51 -7.60 9.90
CA VAL A 214 14.40 -8.35 10.79
C VAL A 214 14.16 -7.97 12.26
N THR A 215 13.10 -8.50 12.85
CA THR A 215 12.81 -8.36 14.30
C THR A 215 13.36 -9.54 15.11
N GLY A 216 13.52 -10.71 14.48
CA GLY A 216 14.07 -11.95 15.09
C GLY A 216 15.60 -12.10 15.06
N GLY A 217 16.33 -11.09 14.56
CA GLY A 217 17.78 -11.14 14.35
C GLY A 217 18.19 -11.50 12.91
N PRO A 218 19.45 -11.25 12.52
CA PRO A 218 19.92 -11.30 11.12
C PRO A 218 19.83 -12.68 10.45
N ASP A 219 19.62 -13.75 11.23
CA ASP A 219 19.59 -15.13 10.75
C ASP A 219 18.17 -15.74 10.70
N ASP A 220 17.11 -14.90 10.79
CA ASP A 220 15.73 -15.37 10.73
C ASP A 220 15.38 -15.90 9.33
N SER A 221 15.41 -17.23 9.16
CA SER A 221 15.17 -17.92 7.89
C SER A 221 13.75 -17.76 7.35
N SER A 222 12.82 -17.19 8.12
CA SER A 222 11.49 -16.86 7.65
C SER A 222 11.40 -15.50 6.95
N CYS A 223 12.43 -14.66 7.07
CA CYS A 223 12.51 -13.39 6.37
C CYS A 223 12.87 -13.57 4.88
N MET A 224 12.42 -12.63 4.06
CA MET A 224 12.75 -12.59 2.63
C MET A 224 13.75 -11.48 2.37
N THR A 225 14.62 -11.65 1.38
CA THR A 225 15.45 -10.55 0.88
C THR A 225 14.56 -9.49 0.24
N ILE A 226 15.02 -8.23 0.26
CA ILE A 226 14.38 -7.12 -0.47
C ILE A 226 14.13 -7.52 -1.93
N ARG A 227 15.13 -8.14 -2.57
CA ARG A 227 15.04 -8.63 -3.95
C ARG A 227 13.86 -9.58 -4.13
N LYS A 228 13.82 -10.69 -3.37
CA LYS A 228 12.74 -11.68 -3.51
C LYS A 228 11.37 -11.07 -3.26
N ASN A 229 11.25 -10.22 -2.23
CA ASN A 229 10.00 -9.57 -1.89
C ASN A 229 9.49 -8.66 -3.00
N TYR A 230 10.33 -7.76 -3.51
CA TYR A 230 9.92 -6.81 -4.55
C TYR A 230 9.77 -7.47 -5.92
N SER A 231 10.45 -8.60 -6.19
CA SER A 231 10.16 -9.41 -7.37
C SER A 231 8.72 -9.93 -7.37
N GLY A 232 8.26 -10.54 -6.26
CA GLY A 232 6.88 -11.01 -6.15
C GLY A 232 5.85 -9.89 -6.20
N PHE A 233 6.17 -8.75 -5.55
CA PHE A 233 5.35 -7.54 -5.62
C PHE A 233 5.16 -7.07 -7.06
N TRP A 234 6.24 -6.93 -7.83
CA TRP A 234 6.15 -6.45 -9.20
C TRP A 234 5.44 -7.43 -10.12
N ASN A 235 5.71 -8.73 -10.00
CA ASN A 235 5.03 -9.76 -10.77
C ASN A 235 3.51 -9.73 -10.53
N THR A 236 3.08 -9.47 -9.29
CA THR A 236 1.65 -9.37 -8.94
C THR A 236 0.94 -8.27 -9.73
N TRP A 237 1.58 -7.10 -9.86
CA TRP A 237 1.01 -5.97 -10.59
C TRP A 237 1.19 -6.08 -12.11
N LYS A 238 2.30 -6.69 -12.55
CA LYS A 238 2.58 -6.94 -13.96
C LYS A 238 1.53 -7.84 -14.62
N ASP A 239 1.04 -8.83 -13.87
CA ASP A 239 0.11 -9.85 -14.39
C ASP A 239 -1.37 -9.54 -14.08
N ASP A 240 -1.68 -8.29 -13.66
CA ASP A 240 -3.06 -7.80 -13.45
C ASP A 240 -3.91 -8.70 -12.52
N LEU A 241 -3.32 -9.23 -11.44
CA LEU A 241 -3.94 -10.27 -10.61
C LEU A 241 -5.10 -9.79 -9.73
N THR A 242 -5.41 -8.50 -9.69
CA THR A 242 -6.42 -7.93 -8.80
C THR A 242 -7.24 -6.86 -9.50
N LYS A 243 -8.45 -6.57 -9.01
CA LYS A 243 -9.42 -5.65 -9.62
C LYS A 243 -10.08 -4.76 -8.57
N ARG A 244 -10.52 -3.58 -8.99
CA ARG A 244 -11.32 -2.65 -8.19
C ARG A 244 -12.69 -2.44 -8.81
N ASP A 245 -13.70 -2.22 -7.98
CA ASP A 245 -15.03 -1.81 -8.42
C ASP A 245 -15.10 -0.28 -8.47
N TYR A 246 -14.65 0.30 -9.59
CA TYR A 246 -14.62 1.74 -9.79
C TYR A 246 -16.01 2.40 -9.75
N GLN A 247 -17.08 1.66 -10.07
CA GLN A 247 -18.44 2.19 -9.98
C GLN A 247 -18.85 2.34 -8.53
N LEU A 248 -18.56 1.34 -7.70
CA LEU A 248 -18.77 1.42 -6.25
C LEU A 248 -17.93 2.54 -5.63
N LEU A 249 -16.66 2.68 -6.03
CA LEU A 249 -15.78 3.75 -5.55
C LEU A 249 -16.31 5.15 -5.90
N ASP A 250 -16.79 5.33 -7.13
CA ASP A 250 -17.45 6.56 -7.58
C ASP A 250 -18.75 6.84 -6.82
N GLU A 251 -19.52 5.81 -6.44
CA GLU A 251 -20.72 5.96 -5.62
C GLU A 251 -20.38 6.36 -4.18
N ILE A 252 -19.38 5.71 -3.58
CA ILE A 252 -18.94 5.93 -2.20
C ILE A 252 -18.34 7.34 -2.04
N LEU A 253 -17.48 7.72 -2.98
CA LEU A 253 -16.77 8.99 -2.96
C LEU A 253 -16.85 9.65 -4.35
N PRO A 254 -17.97 10.32 -4.69
CA PRO A 254 -18.15 10.97 -5.99
C PRO A 254 -17.10 12.04 -6.31
N THR A 255 -16.46 12.58 -5.27
CA THR A 255 -15.41 13.61 -5.34
C THR A 255 -13.99 13.04 -5.39
N ARG A 256 -13.82 11.72 -5.45
CA ARG A 256 -12.49 11.11 -5.52
C ARG A 256 -11.77 11.56 -6.78
N VAL A 257 -10.45 11.52 -6.75
CA VAL A 257 -9.62 11.62 -7.95
C VAL A 257 -9.81 10.35 -8.77
N LYS A 258 -10.15 10.50 -10.05
CA LYS A 258 -10.55 9.40 -10.94
C LYS A 258 -9.46 8.94 -11.91
N SER A 259 -8.39 9.70 -12.06
CA SER A 259 -7.28 9.36 -12.94
C SER A 259 -5.96 9.91 -12.43
N VAL A 260 -4.85 9.32 -12.88
CA VAL A 260 -3.50 9.87 -12.61
C VAL A 260 -3.36 11.27 -13.21
N LYS A 261 -4.00 11.54 -14.37
CA LYS A 261 -4.02 12.87 -14.99
C LYS A 261 -4.62 13.92 -14.06
N GLU A 262 -5.82 13.64 -13.54
CA GLU A 262 -6.51 14.52 -12.61
C GLU A 262 -5.68 14.75 -11.35
N TRP A 263 -5.02 13.72 -10.81
CA TRP A 263 -4.10 13.87 -9.68
C TRP A 263 -2.94 14.82 -10.03
N MET A 264 -2.27 14.62 -11.17
CA MET A 264 -1.14 15.44 -11.60
C MET A 264 -1.56 16.91 -11.77
N GLU A 265 -2.74 17.17 -12.33
CA GLU A 265 -3.31 18.52 -12.47
C GLU A 265 -3.64 19.12 -11.10
N LYS A 266 -4.34 18.36 -10.22
CA LYS A 266 -4.76 18.79 -8.88
C LYS A 266 -3.58 19.28 -8.03
N ILE A 267 -2.47 18.55 -8.03
CA ILE A 267 -1.31 18.87 -7.19
C ILE A 267 -0.20 19.65 -7.92
N GLY A 268 -0.38 19.95 -9.20
CA GLY A 268 0.65 20.58 -10.03
C GLY A 268 1.92 19.72 -10.14
N TYR A 269 1.78 18.41 -10.30
CA TYR A 269 2.90 17.47 -10.36
C TYR A 269 3.84 17.79 -11.53
N ARG A 270 5.15 17.68 -11.29
CA ARG A 270 6.22 17.98 -12.28
C ARG A 270 7.37 16.97 -12.28
N GLY A 271 7.24 15.81 -11.63
CA GLY A 271 8.33 14.84 -11.53
C GLY A 271 9.39 15.15 -10.45
N ASN A 272 9.16 16.21 -9.67
CA ASN A 272 10.05 16.62 -8.59
C ASN A 272 9.98 15.63 -7.42
N TYR A 273 11.11 15.48 -6.73
CA TYR A 273 11.14 14.71 -5.50
C TYR A 273 10.32 15.41 -4.42
N ALA A 274 9.45 14.66 -3.76
CA ALA A 274 8.80 15.04 -2.52
C ALA A 274 8.71 13.80 -1.63
N SER A 275 9.15 13.95 -0.38
CA SER A 275 9.06 12.84 0.56
C SER A 275 7.61 12.60 0.98
N VAL A 276 7.12 11.38 0.74
CA VAL A 276 5.75 10.96 1.08
C VAL A 276 5.67 10.66 2.58
N LEU A 277 6.66 9.92 3.09
CA LEU A 277 6.70 9.49 4.48
C LEU A 277 7.01 10.65 5.43
N LYS A 278 6.33 10.68 6.58
CA LYS A 278 6.44 11.76 7.56
C LYS A 278 7.82 11.79 8.23
N ASP A 279 8.34 10.63 8.61
CA ASP A 279 9.65 10.47 9.26
C ASP A 279 10.79 11.05 8.40
N ARG A 280 10.77 10.77 7.09
CA ARG A 280 11.72 11.34 6.12
C ARG A 280 11.56 12.86 5.96
N ARG A 281 10.32 13.36 5.92
CA ARG A 281 10.04 14.81 5.91
C ARG A 281 10.54 15.51 7.16
N ASP A 282 10.37 14.90 8.34
CA ASP A 282 10.82 15.45 9.61
C ASP A 282 12.35 15.40 9.72
N ALA A 283 12.98 14.33 9.22
CA ALA A 283 14.44 14.19 9.20
C ALA A 283 15.12 15.21 8.27
N ALA A 284 14.53 15.49 7.09
CA ALA A 284 15.05 16.48 6.14
C ALA A 284 14.92 17.94 6.62
N ARG A 285 14.19 18.19 7.72
CA ARG A 285 14.04 19.52 8.35
C ARG A 285 14.99 19.76 9.53
N LYS A 286 15.80 18.76 9.89
CA LYS A 286 16.86 18.85 10.89
C LYS A 286 18.20 19.10 10.21
#